data_AF-A0A109BER8-F1
#
_entry.id   AF-A0A109BER8-F1
#
_cell.length_a   1.000
_cell.length_b   1.000
_cell.length_c   1.000
_cell.angle_alpha   90.00
_cell.angle_beta   90.00
_cell.angle_gamma   90.00
#
_symmetry.space_group_name_H-M   'P 1'
#
loop_
_entity.id
_entity.type
_entity.pdbx_description
1 polymer ?
#
loop_
_entity_poly.entity_id
_entity_poly.type
_entity_poly.pdbx_seq_one_letter_code
_entity_poly.pdbx_strand_id
1 'polypeptide(L)'
;MFEDRNGFGAAVAEKAGCTGAATALQCMRGKDPQTLIAAGEEVAAGDLLAFAQTYGARTVPLQGLAAIASGKFARVPVMNGGTRDELSLYVGYDVQAGKTFTAENYDEVMTSLYGDNAAKVLEQYPLSAYASAAQALTAATTDSGPTSVSIAAFIWKRRG
;
A
#
# COMPACT_ATOMS: atom_id res chain seq x y z
N MET A 1 -4.88 -3.25 9.25
CA MET A 1 -3.58 -3.71 8.72
C MET A 1 -2.45 -2.77 9.15
N PHE A 2 -2.38 -2.40 10.44
CA PHE A 2 -1.17 -1.80 11.01
C PHE A 2 -0.72 -2.77 12.10
N GLU A 3 -0.18 -3.91 11.64
CA GLU A 3 0.46 -4.90 12.52
C GLU A 3 1.56 -4.24 13.34
N ASP A 4 1.85 -4.87 14.48
CA ASP A 4 2.92 -4.52 15.40
C ASP A 4 4.24 -4.24 14.68
N ARG A 5 4.51 -2.96 14.41
CA ARG A 5 5.74 -2.52 13.75
C ARG A 5 6.97 -2.74 14.65
N ASN A 6 6.77 -2.96 15.96
CA ASN A 6 7.86 -3.36 16.83
C ASN A 6 8.31 -4.79 16.49
N GLY A 7 7.38 -5.69 16.17
CA GLY A 7 7.68 -7.05 15.70
C GLY A 7 8.51 -7.05 14.42
N PHE A 8 8.13 -6.22 13.43
CA PHE A 8 8.92 -6.05 12.20
C PHE A 8 10.34 -5.54 12.52
N GLY A 9 10.47 -4.46 13.31
CA GLY A 9 11.77 -3.92 13.68
C GLY A 9 12.66 -4.90 14.45
N ALA A 10 12.07 -5.72 15.33
CA ALA A 10 12.77 -6.78 16.05
C ALA A 10 13.27 -7.88 15.10
N ALA A 11 12.44 -8.31 14.15
CA ALA A 11 12.83 -9.30 13.14
C ALA A 11 13.98 -8.80 12.25
N VAL A 12 13.96 -7.52 11.84
CA VAL A 12 15.08 -6.91 11.10
C VAL A 12 16.36 -6.90 11.94
N ALA A 13 16.27 -6.54 13.22
CA ALA A 13 17.41 -6.55 14.13
C ALA A 13 17.99 -7.95 14.30
N GLU A 14 17.15 -8.96 14.51
CA GLU A 14 17.56 -10.36 14.59
C GLU A 14 18.26 -10.82 13.30
N LYS A 15 17.67 -10.50 12.14
CA LYS A 15 18.22 -10.85 10.82
C LYS A 15 19.57 -10.18 10.56
N ALA A 16 19.78 -8.97 11.07
CA ALA A 16 21.07 -8.28 11.03
C ALA A 16 22.11 -8.82 12.05
N GLY A 17 21.74 -9.84 12.85
CA GLY A 17 22.57 -10.43 13.89
C GLY A 17 22.62 -9.64 15.19
N CYS A 18 21.62 -8.79 15.46
CA CYS A 18 21.47 -7.97 16.65
C CYS A 18 20.35 -8.52 17.57
N THR A 19 20.60 -9.67 18.19
CA THR A 19 19.58 -10.47 18.91
C THR A 19 19.26 -10.00 20.34
N GLY A 20 20.10 -9.16 20.94
CA GLY A 20 19.86 -8.64 22.29
C GLY A 20 18.83 -7.52 22.29
N ALA A 21 17.59 -7.77 22.72
CA ALA A 21 16.51 -6.76 22.68
C ALA A 21 16.89 -5.40 23.28
N ALA A 22 17.60 -5.39 24.42
CA ALA A 22 18.04 -4.16 25.08
C ALA A 22 19.21 -3.44 24.37
N THR A 23 20.00 -4.15 23.57
CA THR A 23 21.22 -3.65 22.90
C THR A 23 21.08 -3.57 21.38
N ALA A 24 19.96 -4.05 20.82
CA ALA A 24 19.73 -4.21 19.40
C ALA A 24 19.94 -2.90 18.63
N LEU A 25 19.43 -1.78 19.15
CA LEU A 25 19.59 -0.48 18.52
C LEU A 25 21.06 -0.04 18.43
N GLN A 26 21.84 -0.24 19.50
CA GLN A 26 23.26 0.11 19.50
C GLN A 26 24.04 -0.80 18.55
N CYS A 27 23.73 -2.10 18.55
CA CYS A 27 24.31 -3.05 17.61
C CYS A 27 24.02 -2.65 16.15
N MET A 28 22.76 -2.35 15.82
CA MET A 28 22.36 -1.96 14.47
C MET A 28 23.06 -0.67 14.02
N ARG A 29 23.26 0.30 14.92
CA ARG A 29 24.02 1.53 14.61
C ARG A 29 25.50 1.28 14.26
N GLY A 30 26.06 0.13 14.63
CA GLY A 30 27.41 -0.29 14.26
C GLY A 30 27.48 -1.18 13.02
N LYS A 31 26.35 -1.53 12.39
CA LYS A 31 26.32 -2.36 11.19
C LYS A 31 26.61 -1.53 9.94
N ASP A 32 27.18 -2.19 8.94
CA ASP A 32 27.24 -1.65 7.59
C ASP A 32 25.80 -1.45 7.05
N PRO A 33 25.49 -0.32 6.38
CA PRO A 33 24.16 -0.06 5.87
C PRO A 33 23.62 -1.15 4.93
N GLN A 34 24.47 -1.80 4.11
CA GLN A 34 24.03 -2.87 3.22
C GLN A 34 23.58 -4.12 3.98
N THR A 35 24.17 -4.38 5.15
CA THR A 35 23.70 -5.46 6.04
C THR A 35 22.27 -5.18 6.51
N LEU A 36 21.98 -3.93 6.88
CA LEU A 36 20.65 -3.54 7.36
C LEU A 36 19.62 -3.54 6.23
N ILE A 37 20.00 -3.09 5.03
CA ILE A 37 19.14 -3.12 3.85
C ILE A 37 18.79 -4.56 3.50
N ALA A 38 19.78 -5.46 3.39
CA ALA A 38 19.55 -6.86 3.08
C ALA A 38 18.68 -7.56 4.13
N ALA A 39 18.91 -7.30 5.42
CA ALA A 39 18.07 -7.81 6.49
C ALA A 39 16.62 -7.28 6.40
N GLY A 40 16.46 -6.00 6.08
CA GLY A 40 15.16 -5.36 5.88
C GLY A 40 14.39 -5.94 4.70
N GLU A 41 15.04 -6.11 3.55
CA GLU A 41 14.46 -6.69 2.34
C GLU A 41 13.99 -8.13 2.56
N GLU A 42 14.81 -8.93 3.24
CA GLU A 42 14.45 -10.32 3.52
C GLU A 42 13.24 -10.42 4.45
N VAL A 43 13.21 -9.63 5.53
CA VAL A 43 12.08 -9.61 6.47
C VAL A 43 10.82 -9.00 5.83
N ALA A 44 10.98 -8.00 4.95
CA ALA A 44 9.88 -7.41 4.21
C ALA A 44 9.23 -8.41 3.24
N ALA A 45 10.00 -9.38 2.72
CA ALA A 45 9.50 -10.44 1.84
C ALA A 45 8.63 -9.93 0.66
N GLY A 46 8.99 -8.78 0.09
CA GLY A 46 8.26 -8.15 -1.00
C GLY A 46 7.07 -7.27 -0.59
N ASP A 47 6.79 -7.10 0.71
CA ASP A 47 5.80 -6.15 1.21
C ASP A 47 6.28 -4.70 0.99
N LEU A 48 5.66 -4.01 0.03
CA LEU A 48 5.94 -2.61 -0.29
C LEU A 48 5.61 -1.64 0.86
N LEU A 49 4.84 -2.09 1.86
CA LEU A 49 4.46 -1.31 3.04
C LEU A 49 5.23 -1.72 4.30
N ALA A 50 6.26 -2.57 4.19
CA ALA A 50 7.05 -3.04 5.33
C ALA A 50 7.61 -1.89 6.20
N PHE A 51 8.04 -0.81 5.56
CA PHE A 51 8.57 0.41 6.19
C PHE A 51 7.57 1.58 6.20
N ALA A 52 6.26 1.29 6.15
CA ALA A 52 5.22 2.32 6.25
C ALA A 52 5.32 3.10 7.59
N GLN A 53 4.85 4.35 7.55
CA GLN A 53 4.93 5.28 8.67
C GLN A 53 4.18 4.74 9.90
N THR A 54 4.82 4.83 11.08
CA THR A 54 4.18 4.56 12.38
C THR A 54 3.57 5.84 12.98
N TYR A 55 2.65 5.67 13.92
CA TYR A 55 2.11 6.76 14.75
C TYR A 55 2.44 6.52 16.24
N GLY A 56 2.22 7.56 17.06
CA GLY A 56 2.53 7.56 18.50
C GLY A 56 3.89 8.17 18.84
N ALA A 57 4.71 8.49 17.83
CA ALA A 57 5.93 9.25 17.99
C ALA A 57 5.65 10.77 18.07
N ARG A 58 6.63 11.55 18.54
CA ARG A 58 6.50 13.02 18.63
C ARG A 58 6.16 13.68 17.28
N THR A 59 6.67 13.15 16.18
CA THR A 59 6.46 13.67 14.82
C THR A 59 5.09 13.31 14.24
N VAL A 60 4.59 12.10 14.52
CA VAL A 60 3.26 11.62 14.10
C VAL A 60 2.53 11.10 15.35
N PRO A 61 2.00 11.99 16.21
CA PRO A 61 1.51 11.60 17.53
C PRO A 61 0.16 10.86 17.48
N LEU A 62 -0.59 11.03 16.40
CA LEU A 62 -1.93 10.48 16.22
C LEU A 62 -2.01 9.73 14.88
N GLN A 63 -2.85 8.71 14.84
CA GLN A 63 -3.26 8.10 13.59
C GLN A 63 -3.96 9.15 12.70
N GLY A 64 -3.71 9.12 11.40
CA GLY A 64 -4.13 10.17 10.45
C GLY A 64 -5.64 10.47 10.46
N LEU A 65 -6.51 9.46 10.41
CA LEU A 65 -7.97 9.69 10.45
C LEU A 65 -8.39 10.33 11.78
N ALA A 66 -7.82 9.89 12.91
CA ALA A 66 -8.09 10.49 14.22
C ALA A 66 -7.59 11.94 14.31
N ALA A 67 -6.43 12.26 13.72
CA ALA A 67 -5.92 13.62 13.65
C ALA A 67 -6.85 14.53 12.83
N ILE A 68 -7.34 14.06 11.68
CA ILE A 68 -8.29 14.78 10.83
C ILE A 68 -9.62 15.00 11.56
N ALA A 69 -10.22 13.93 12.10
CA ALA A 69 -11.52 13.99 12.77
C ALA A 69 -11.51 14.89 14.01
N SER A 70 -10.42 14.86 14.79
CA SER A 70 -10.25 15.73 15.97
C SER A 70 -9.75 17.14 15.63
N GLY A 71 -9.41 17.40 14.36
CA GLY A 71 -8.88 18.68 13.93
C GLY A 71 -7.45 18.99 14.36
N LYS A 72 -6.72 17.99 14.89
CA LYS A 72 -5.35 18.09 15.40
C LYS A 72 -4.33 17.88 14.27
N PHE A 73 -4.33 18.80 13.31
CA PHE A 73 -3.40 18.84 12.19
C PHE A 73 -3.12 20.30 11.79
N ALA A 74 -2.07 20.52 11.01
CA ALA A 74 -1.74 21.87 10.53
C ALA A 74 -2.85 22.41 9.61
N ARG A 75 -3.40 23.58 9.95
CA ARG A 75 -4.47 24.24 9.18
C ARG A 75 -3.87 25.18 8.15
N VAL A 76 -3.42 24.62 7.04
CA VAL A 76 -2.85 25.35 5.90
C VAL A 76 -3.58 24.95 4.60
N PRO A 77 -3.57 25.78 3.56
CA PRO A 77 -4.06 25.38 2.25
C PRO A 77 -3.33 24.15 1.73
N VAL A 78 -4.07 23.17 1.23
CA VAL A 78 -3.53 21.94 0.63
C VAL A 78 -4.01 21.84 -0.80
N MET A 79 -3.09 21.59 -1.73
CA MET A 79 -3.40 21.11 -3.07
C MET A 79 -3.15 19.60 -3.09
N ASN A 80 -4.19 18.82 -3.35
CA ASN A 80 -4.11 17.37 -3.46
C ASN A 80 -4.79 16.93 -4.77
N GLY A 81 -4.29 15.87 -5.38
CA GLY A 81 -4.80 15.33 -6.63
C GLY A 81 -4.17 13.98 -6.96
N GLY A 82 -4.49 13.50 -8.16
CA GLY A 82 -3.98 12.23 -8.67
C GLY A 82 -4.06 12.16 -10.18
N THR A 83 -3.51 11.09 -10.76
CA THR A 83 -3.56 10.84 -12.20
C THR A 83 -4.74 9.94 -12.58
N ARG A 84 -5.09 9.87 -13.87
CA ARG A 84 -6.21 9.05 -14.33
C ARG A 84 -5.98 7.55 -14.13
N ASP A 85 -4.73 7.11 -14.27
CA ASP A 85 -4.34 5.70 -14.40
C ASP A 85 -3.17 5.38 -13.44
N GLU A 86 -3.24 5.87 -12.19
CA GLU A 86 -2.12 5.85 -11.22
C GLU A 86 -1.54 4.46 -10.97
N LEU A 87 -2.40 3.44 -10.94
CA LEU A 87 -2.01 2.09 -10.59
C LEU A 87 -1.61 1.25 -11.82
N SER A 88 -1.63 1.85 -13.02
CA SER A 88 -1.18 1.18 -14.26
C SER A 88 0.28 0.70 -14.16
N LEU A 89 1.13 1.42 -13.42
CA LEU A 89 2.51 1.05 -13.18
C LEU A 89 2.63 -0.31 -12.46
N TYR A 90 1.80 -0.54 -11.44
CA TYR A 90 1.85 -1.76 -10.63
C TYR A 90 1.28 -2.97 -11.39
N VAL A 91 0.22 -2.75 -12.17
CA VAL A 91 -0.26 -3.76 -13.13
C VAL A 91 0.85 -4.10 -14.14
N GLY A 92 1.61 -3.10 -14.59
CA GLY A 92 2.78 -3.30 -15.45
C GLY A 92 3.89 -4.13 -14.80
N TYR A 93 4.22 -3.88 -13.52
CA TYR A 93 5.19 -4.71 -12.78
C TYR A 93 4.73 -6.15 -12.61
N ASP A 94 3.44 -6.36 -12.33
CA ASP A 94 2.85 -7.69 -12.26
C ASP A 94 2.98 -8.44 -13.60
N VAL A 95 2.71 -7.77 -14.72
CA VAL A 95 2.90 -8.34 -16.06
C VAL A 95 4.38 -8.64 -16.33
N GLN A 96 5.29 -7.74 -15.94
CA GLN A 96 6.73 -7.96 -16.06
C GLN A 96 7.20 -9.16 -15.22
N ALA A 97 6.58 -9.38 -14.06
CA ALA A 97 6.81 -10.54 -13.19
C ALA A 97 6.13 -11.83 -13.71
N GLY A 98 5.45 -11.78 -14.86
CA GLY A 98 4.86 -12.94 -15.52
C GLY A 98 3.37 -13.17 -15.22
N LYS A 99 2.70 -12.28 -14.48
CA LYS A 99 1.23 -12.36 -14.34
C LYS A 99 0.55 -12.00 -15.66
N THR A 100 -0.63 -12.57 -15.87
CA THR A 100 -1.48 -12.26 -17.02
C THR A 100 -2.84 -11.81 -16.54
N PHE A 101 -3.41 -10.83 -17.24
CA PHE A 101 -4.75 -10.30 -16.95
C PHE A 101 -5.57 -10.41 -18.23
N THR A 102 -6.45 -11.40 -18.29
CA THR A 102 -7.26 -11.75 -19.45
C THR A 102 -8.75 -11.68 -19.08
N ALA A 103 -9.62 -11.82 -20.09
CA ALA A 103 -11.06 -11.83 -19.81
C ALA A 103 -11.46 -13.04 -18.95
N GLU A 104 -10.79 -14.17 -19.16
CA GLU A 104 -11.09 -15.44 -18.53
C GLU A 104 -10.72 -15.46 -17.04
N ASN A 105 -9.67 -14.73 -16.64
CA ASN A 105 -9.21 -14.72 -15.25
C ASN A 105 -9.57 -13.45 -14.48
N TYR A 106 -10.28 -12.50 -15.10
CA TYR A 106 -10.57 -11.21 -14.49
C TYR A 106 -11.34 -11.34 -13.17
N ASP A 107 -12.41 -12.15 -13.15
CA ASP A 107 -13.22 -12.34 -11.95
C ASP A 107 -12.44 -13.00 -10.79
N GLU A 108 -11.54 -13.93 -11.12
CA GLU A 108 -10.66 -14.57 -10.13
C GLU A 108 -9.67 -13.55 -9.54
N VAL A 109 -9.03 -12.75 -10.39
CA VAL A 109 -8.11 -11.69 -9.95
C VAL A 109 -8.83 -10.69 -9.06
N MET A 110 -10.03 -10.25 -9.43
CA MET A 110 -10.84 -9.33 -8.62
C MET A 110 -11.29 -9.96 -7.30
N THR A 111 -11.60 -11.26 -7.30
CA THR A 111 -11.92 -12.01 -6.07
C THR A 111 -10.72 -12.11 -5.14
N SER A 112 -9.53 -12.37 -5.69
CA SER A 112 -8.29 -12.43 -4.90
C SER A 112 -7.96 -11.09 -4.25
N LEU A 113 -8.21 -9.97 -4.92
CA LEU A 113 -7.90 -8.63 -4.42
C LEU A 113 -8.93 -8.08 -3.43
N TYR A 114 -10.22 -8.31 -3.69
CA TYR A 114 -11.31 -7.66 -2.94
C TYR A 114 -12.08 -8.61 -2.01
N GLY A 115 -11.82 -9.92 -2.06
CA GLY A 115 -12.47 -10.93 -1.24
C GLY A 115 -13.99 -10.84 -1.36
N ASP A 116 -14.69 -10.82 -0.22
CA ASP A 116 -16.16 -10.73 -0.15
C ASP A 116 -16.76 -9.50 -0.84
N ASN A 117 -15.96 -8.45 -1.11
CA ASN A 117 -16.43 -7.26 -1.80
C ASN A 117 -16.34 -7.37 -3.32
N ALA A 118 -15.71 -8.42 -3.86
CA ALA A 118 -15.41 -8.54 -5.29
C ALA A 118 -16.65 -8.41 -6.18
N ALA A 119 -17.78 -9.01 -5.81
CA ALA A 119 -19.02 -8.87 -6.58
C ALA A 119 -19.46 -7.40 -6.73
N LYS A 120 -19.41 -6.62 -5.64
CA LYS A 120 -19.76 -5.18 -5.67
C LYS A 120 -18.77 -4.37 -6.50
N VAL A 121 -17.49 -4.75 -6.48
CA VAL A 121 -16.48 -4.07 -7.30
C VAL A 121 -16.67 -4.43 -8.77
N LEU A 122 -16.93 -5.69 -9.11
CA LEU A 122 -17.21 -6.14 -10.48
C LEU A 122 -18.46 -5.47 -11.08
N GLU A 123 -19.47 -5.16 -10.27
CA GLU A 123 -20.62 -4.36 -10.71
C GLU A 123 -20.21 -2.92 -11.13
N GLN A 124 -19.21 -2.33 -10.47
CA GLN A 124 -18.72 -0.98 -10.76
C GLN A 124 -17.66 -0.95 -11.86
N TYR A 125 -16.89 -2.03 -12.01
CA TYR A 125 -15.82 -2.19 -13.00
C TYR A 125 -16.09 -3.42 -13.87
N PRO A 126 -17.23 -3.52 -14.58
CA PRO A 126 -17.51 -4.67 -15.42
C PRO A 126 -16.53 -4.68 -16.59
N LEU A 127 -15.98 -5.86 -16.92
CA LEU A 127 -14.99 -5.99 -17.99
C LEU A 127 -15.49 -5.42 -19.33
N SER A 128 -16.79 -5.52 -19.61
CA SER A 128 -17.44 -5.01 -20.82
C SER A 128 -17.33 -3.49 -21.00
N ALA A 129 -16.99 -2.73 -19.95
CA ALA A 129 -16.78 -1.29 -20.01
C ALA A 129 -15.34 -0.89 -20.37
N TYR A 130 -14.43 -1.85 -20.56
CA TYR A 130 -13.00 -1.62 -20.76
C TYR A 130 -12.47 -2.36 -21.98
N ALA A 131 -11.37 -1.86 -22.58
CA ALA A 131 -10.77 -2.53 -23.74
C ALA A 131 -9.95 -3.77 -23.35
N SER A 132 -9.57 -3.92 -22.08
CA SER A 132 -8.87 -5.09 -21.56
C SER A 132 -9.06 -5.28 -20.05
N ALA A 133 -8.81 -6.49 -19.56
CA ALA A 133 -8.82 -6.80 -18.13
C ALA A 133 -7.76 -6.02 -17.35
N ALA A 134 -6.58 -5.78 -17.95
CA ALA A 134 -5.54 -4.94 -17.35
C ALA A 134 -6.00 -3.48 -17.15
N GLN A 135 -6.79 -2.94 -18.09
CA GLN A 135 -7.37 -1.59 -17.94
C GLN A 135 -8.47 -1.55 -16.88
N ALA A 136 -9.36 -2.56 -16.86
CA ALA A 136 -10.40 -2.66 -15.85
C ALA A 136 -9.81 -2.78 -14.43
N LEU A 137 -8.77 -3.62 -14.28
CA LEU A 137 -8.01 -3.77 -13.04
C LEU A 137 -7.31 -2.47 -12.63
N THR A 138 -6.68 -1.78 -13.58
CA THR A 138 -6.04 -0.47 -13.33
C THR A 138 -7.05 0.54 -12.81
N ALA A 139 -8.24 0.61 -13.40
CA ALA A 139 -9.29 1.52 -12.97
C ALA A 139 -9.75 1.18 -11.55
N ALA A 140 -10.08 -0.10 -11.28
CA ALA A 140 -10.53 -0.54 -9.97
C ALA A 140 -9.50 -0.25 -8.87
N THR A 141 -8.24 -0.60 -9.12
CA THR A 141 -7.15 -0.41 -8.15
C THR A 141 -6.76 1.05 -7.97
N THR A 142 -6.90 1.90 -8.99
CA THR A 142 -6.73 3.36 -8.86
C THR A 142 -7.79 3.95 -7.94
N ASP A 143 -9.03 3.51 -8.10
CA ASP A 143 -10.16 4.06 -7.34
C ASP A 143 -10.27 3.48 -5.92
N SER A 144 -9.66 2.32 -5.64
CA SER A 144 -9.65 1.69 -4.31
C SER A 144 -8.30 1.74 -3.58
N GLY A 145 -7.21 2.11 -4.27
CA GLY A 145 -5.85 2.07 -3.75
C GLY A 145 -5.54 3.18 -2.73
N PRO A 146 -4.36 3.19 -2.09
CA PRO A 146 -3.99 4.20 -1.09
C PRO A 146 -4.00 5.65 -1.61
N THR A 147 -3.99 5.85 -2.93
CA THR A 147 -4.14 7.15 -3.59
C THR A 147 -5.60 7.62 -3.70
N SER A 148 -6.58 6.74 -3.57
CA SER A 148 -8.00 7.11 -3.51
C SER A 148 -8.37 7.97 -2.30
N VAL A 149 -7.52 8.00 -1.26
CA VAL A 149 -7.61 8.97 -0.15
C VAL A 149 -7.47 10.42 -0.66
N SER A 150 -6.89 10.63 -1.85
CA SER A 150 -6.82 11.92 -2.52
C SER A 150 -8.06 12.27 -3.35
N ILE A 151 -8.84 11.28 -3.82
CA ILE A 151 -9.86 11.48 -4.87
C ILE A 151 -11.19 10.74 -4.61
N ALA A 152 -11.48 10.27 -3.39
CA ALA A 152 -12.74 9.58 -3.11
C ALA A 152 -14.01 10.39 -3.51
N ALA A 153 -13.90 11.72 -3.69
CA ALA A 153 -15.01 12.57 -4.11
C ALA A 153 -15.09 12.91 -5.61
N PHE A 154 -13.99 12.83 -6.39
CA PHE A 154 -13.95 13.45 -7.73
C PHE A 154 -14.12 12.47 -8.90
N ILE A 155 -13.62 11.24 -8.79
CA ILE A 155 -13.78 10.22 -9.85
C ILE A 155 -15.20 9.65 -9.85
N TRP A 156 -15.79 9.46 -8.66
CA TRP A 156 -17.16 8.94 -8.50
C TRP A 156 -18.22 9.79 -9.21
N LYS A 157 -18.01 11.11 -9.35
CA LYS A 157 -19.00 12.04 -9.92
C LYS A 157 -19.00 12.14 -11.45
N ARG A 158 -18.00 11.58 -12.16
CA ARG A 158 -17.88 11.71 -13.63
C ARG A 158 -18.38 10.51 -14.43
N ARG A 159 -18.71 9.39 -13.77
CA ARG A 159 -19.20 8.17 -14.42
C ARG A 159 -20.70 7.90 -14.21
N GLY A 160 -21.42 8.83 -13.57
CA GLY A 160 -22.88 8.81 -13.42
C GLY A 160 -23.57 9.81 -14.33
#